data_AF-A0A935KBH8-F1
#
_entry.id   AF-A0A935KBH8-F1
#
_cell.length_a   1.000
_cell.length_b   1.000
_cell.length_c   1.000
_cell.angle_alpha   90.00
_cell.angle_beta   90.00
_cell.angle_gamma   90.00
#
_symmetry.space_group_name_H-M   'P 1'
#
loop_
_entity.id
_entity.type
_entity.pdbx_description
1 polymer ?
#
loop_
_entity_poly.entity_id
_entity_poly.type
_entity_poly.pdbx_seq_one_letter_code
_entity_poly.pdbx_strand_id
1 'polypeptide(L)'
;MAYLLFIKWLAAHIGVLTLILLAAGGAGQLLLQRIPFHSHFERAVYSLMTGFGIWSTFIFGLGCFHLIYREVLWPLTVAAAVPASISLIKHTSKLSFSKLKPADLRTGLLFAFILLTTAIALMIGIKALYPPTQWDAISNHLVIAREYLIQHRLVAVPGTPNQVIHALNHLLFTWGMALLDDIVAQLIEFTFFILTAAGIYAYFLRLNLPFHGIAASLIWIGNPLLHWIGVSGYIDVCLAAYVLFGLQALFRYDRERDVRWLYLSIALLAMAAGVKLTGAFFILLALAYAALLTLKGVMKFNSIARICILALAIMTPWYGFIVYHTGNPLYPFWAVQPWRVQNTGIRICSRR
;
A
#
# COMPACT_ATOMS: atom_id res chain seq x y z
N MET A 1 -5.17 15.52 -33.91
CA MET A 1 -6.26 14.83 -33.17
C MET A 1 -5.73 13.78 -32.18
N ALA A 2 -4.84 12.86 -32.59
CA ALA A 2 -4.27 11.81 -31.71
C ALA A 2 -3.57 12.36 -30.44
N TYR A 3 -2.76 13.42 -30.56
CA TYR A 3 -2.10 14.05 -29.40
C TYR A 3 -3.08 14.58 -28.35
N LEU A 4 -4.19 15.19 -28.77
CA LEU A 4 -5.21 15.70 -27.85
C LEU A 4 -5.92 14.56 -27.10
N LEU A 5 -6.17 13.43 -27.78
CA LEU A 5 -6.73 12.24 -27.14
C LEU A 5 -5.76 11.66 -26.12
N PHE A 6 -4.48 11.55 -26.46
CA PHE A 6 -3.44 11.09 -25.53
C PHE A 6 -3.32 11.99 -24.30
N ILE A 7 -3.30 13.32 -24.48
CA ILE A 7 -3.22 14.27 -23.36
C ILE A 7 -4.44 14.14 -22.45
N LYS A 8 -5.66 14.04 -23.01
CA LYS A 8 -6.89 13.84 -22.23
C LYS A 8 -6.85 12.52 -21.46
N TRP A 9 -6.41 11.44 -22.12
CA TRP A 9 -6.27 10.13 -21.52
C TRP A 9 -5.26 10.17 -20.36
N LEU A 10 -4.08 10.74 -20.57
CA LEU A 10 -3.05 10.87 -19.53
C LEU A 10 -3.54 11.72 -18.35
N ALA A 11 -4.18 12.85 -18.62
CA ALA A 11 -4.73 13.72 -17.59
C ALA A 11 -5.80 13.00 -16.74
N ALA A 12 -6.62 12.14 -17.33
CA ALA A 12 -7.60 11.35 -16.60
C ALA A 12 -6.92 10.36 -15.64
N HIS A 13 -5.91 9.62 -16.10
CA HIS A 13 -5.21 8.63 -15.28
C HIS A 13 -4.44 9.28 -14.12
N ILE A 14 -3.69 10.34 -14.41
CA ILE A 14 -2.95 11.08 -13.39
C ILE A 14 -3.90 11.80 -12.43
N GLY A 15 -5.02 12.32 -12.93
CA GLY A 15 -6.06 12.95 -12.10
C GLY A 15 -6.71 11.97 -11.13
N VAL A 16 -7.08 10.78 -11.61
CA VAL A 16 -7.64 9.71 -10.76
C VAL A 16 -6.61 9.21 -9.75
N LEU A 17 -5.37 8.96 -10.16
CA LEU A 17 -4.30 8.59 -9.23
C LEU A 17 -4.12 9.65 -8.15
N THR A 18 -4.06 10.93 -8.54
CA THR A 18 -3.94 12.05 -7.59
C THR A 18 -5.10 12.07 -6.59
N LEU A 19 -6.32 11.81 -7.05
CA LEU A 19 -7.50 11.73 -6.19
C LEU A 19 -7.37 10.58 -5.17
N ILE A 20 -6.92 9.40 -5.60
CA ILE A 20 -6.62 8.25 -4.74
C ILE A 20 -5.56 8.63 -3.69
N LEU A 21 -4.46 9.27 -4.11
CA LEU A 21 -3.39 9.68 -3.20
C LEU A 21 -3.88 10.70 -2.15
N LEU A 22 -4.72 11.65 -2.54
CA LEU A 22 -5.31 12.60 -1.61
C LEU A 22 -6.25 11.92 -0.61
N ALA A 23 -7.10 11.02 -1.07
CA ALA A 23 -8.01 10.26 -0.22
C ALA A 23 -7.25 9.35 0.77
N ALA A 24 -6.22 8.63 0.30
CA ALA A 24 -5.36 7.81 1.14
C ALA A 24 -4.56 8.67 2.13
N GLY A 25 -3.85 9.68 1.63
CA GLY A 25 -3.04 10.59 2.43
C GLY A 25 -3.86 11.30 3.52
N GLY A 26 -5.09 11.71 3.20
CA GLY A 26 -6.04 12.29 4.16
C GLY A 26 -6.40 11.34 5.29
N ALA A 27 -6.84 10.12 4.94
CA ALA A 27 -7.19 9.09 5.92
C ALA A 27 -6.00 8.75 6.85
N GLY A 28 -4.81 8.61 6.29
CA GLY A 28 -3.59 8.38 7.08
C GLY A 28 -3.22 9.57 7.96
N GLN A 29 -3.30 10.80 7.44
CA GLN A 29 -3.02 12.00 8.25
C GLN A 29 -3.93 12.10 9.47
N LEU A 30 -5.22 11.75 9.32
CA LEU A 30 -6.18 11.72 10.42
C LEU A 30 -5.79 10.69 11.49
N LEU A 31 -5.34 9.50 11.10
CA LEU A 31 -4.94 8.46 12.04
C LEU A 31 -3.60 8.79 12.74
N LEU A 32 -2.66 9.42 12.03
CA LEU A 32 -1.30 9.64 12.50
C LEU A 32 -1.07 11.02 13.15
N GLN A 33 -2.11 11.80 13.43
CA GLN A 33 -2.00 13.17 13.97
C GLN A 33 -1.13 13.26 15.23
N ARG A 34 -1.18 12.23 16.07
CA ARG A 34 -0.48 12.18 17.37
C ARG A 34 0.94 11.62 17.29
N ILE A 35 1.42 11.19 16.13
CA ILE A 35 2.77 10.63 15.97
C ILE A 35 3.78 11.74 15.66
N PRO A 36 4.90 11.83 16.41
CA PRO A 36 5.91 12.86 16.21
C PRO A 36 6.84 12.52 15.05
N PHE A 37 6.53 13.02 13.86
CA PHE A 37 7.41 12.94 12.70
C PHE A 37 8.49 14.04 12.71
N HIS A 38 9.67 13.72 12.21
CA HIS A 38 10.82 14.64 12.07
C HIS A 38 10.58 15.69 10.98
N SER A 39 9.86 15.33 9.92
CA SER A 39 9.56 16.25 8.82
C SER A 39 8.16 16.04 8.24
N HIS A 40 7.65 17.06 7.52
CA HIS A 40 6.41 16.94 6.75
C HIS A 40 6.50 15.87 5.66
N PHE A 41 7.67 15.71 5.04
CA PHE A 41 7.91 14.67 4.05
C PHE A 41 7.73 13.28 4.66
N GLU A 42 8.42 13.01 5.78
CA GLU A 42 8.28 11.75 6.50
C GLU A 42 6.83 11.47 6.90
N ARG A 43 6.14 12.47 7.45
CA ARG A 43 4.71 12.36 7.78
C ARG A 43 3.87 12.00 6.56
N ALA A 44 4.09 12.65 5.42
CA ALA A 44 3.32 12.42 4.20
C ALA A 44 3.46 10.98 3.71
N VAL A 45 4.69 10.46 3.68
CA VAL A 45 4.96 9.10 3.19
C VAL A 45 4.32 8.04 4.13
N TYR A 46 4.44 8.18 5.45
CA TYR A 46 3.75 7.29 6.40
C TYR A 46 2.23 7.42 6.35
N SER A 47 1.72 8.63 6.08
CA SER A 47 0.28 8.86 5.94
C SER A 47 -0.28 8.17 4.70
N LEU A 48 0.40 8.26 3.56
CA LEU A 48 -0.02 7.53 2.34
C LEU A 48 -0.03 6.02 2.58
N MET A 49 1.05 5.46 3.14
CA MET A 49 1.15 4.02 3.46
C MET A 49 0.01 3.56 4.37
N THR A 50 -0.23 4.28 5.46
CA THR A 50 -1.30 3.94 6.40
C THR A 50 -2.69 4.12 5.78
N GLY A 51 -2.84 5.17 4.98
CA GLY A 51 -4.05 5.52 4.25
C GLY A 51 -4.51 4.44 3.27
N PHE A 52 -3.58 3.87 2.50
CA PHE A 52 -3.89 2.74 1.63
C PHE A 52 -4.42 1.53 2.42
N GLY A 53 -3.84 1.22 3.58
CA GLY A 53 -4.31 0.14 4.44
C GLY A 53 -5.72 0.39 4.99
N ILE A 54 -6.01 1.64 5.39
CA ILE A 54 -7.35 2.06 5.83
C ILE A 54 -8.36 1.90 4.69
N TRP A 55 -8.05 2.40 3.49
CA TRP A 55 -8.94 2.31 2.34
C TRP A 55 -9.22 0.86 1.93
N SER A 56 -8.18 0.02 1.89
CA SER A 56 -8.37 -1.39 1.61
C SER A 56 -9.29 -2.06 2.65
N THR A 57 -9.07 -1.80 3.94
CA THR A 57 -9.93 -2.33 5.03
C THR A 57 -11.36 -1.80 4.93
N PHE A 58 -11.53 -0.54 4.55
CA PHE A 58 -12.85 0.07 4.34
C PHE A 58 -13.60 -0.58 3.17
N ILE A 59 -12.93 -0.77 2.03
CA ILE A 59 -13.52 -1.44 0.86
C ILE A 59 -13.82 -2.91 1.19
N PHE A 60 -13.01 -3.56 2.03
CA PHE A 60 -13.33 -4.90 2.52
C PHE A 60 -14.68 -4.90 3.23
N GLY A 61 -14.89 -3.94 4.13
CA GLY A 61 -16.15 -3.73 4.82
C GLY A 61 -17.32 -3.53 3.85
N LEU A 62 -17.16 -2.68 2.83
CA LEU A 62 -18.17 -2.52 1.77
C LEU A 62 -18.49 -3.84 1.07
N GLY A 63 -17.46 -4.64 0.79
CA GLY A 63 -17.63 -5.95 0.16
C GLY A 63 -18.36 -6.98 1.01
N CYS A 64 -18.32 -6.87 2.34
CA CYS A 64 -19.17 -7.69 3.22
C CYS A 64 -20.66 -7.37 3.07
N PHE A 65 -21.01 -6.16 2.62
CA PHE A 65 -22.39 -5.72 2.37
C PHE A 65 -22.75 -5.67 0.88
N HIS A 66 -21.89 -6.22 0.01
CA HIS A 66 -22.06 -6.21 -1.44
C HIS A 66 -22.08 -4.80 -2.06
N LEU A 67 -21.33 -3.85 -1.49
CA LEU A 67 -21.32 -2.43 -1.89
C LEU A 67 -20.08 -2.01 -2.71
N ILE A 68 -19.36 -2.96 -3.33
CA ILE A 68 -18.21 -2.64 -4.19
C ILE A 68 -18.73 -2.21 -5.58
N TYR A 69 -19.31 -1.01 -5.64
CA TYR A 69 -19.80 -0.38 -6.86
C TYR A 69 -18.93 0.82 -7.23
N ARG A 70 -18.85 1.09 -8.54
CA ARG A 70 -18.22 2.32 -9.06
C ARG A 70 -18.91 3.57 -8.50
N GLU A 71 -20.23 3.52 -8.44
CA GLU A 71 -21.14 4.57 -7.99
C GLU A 71 -21.00 4.85 -6.49
N VAL A 72 -20.48 3.89 -5.71
CA VAL A 72 -20.18 4.05 -4.28
C VAL A 72 -18.75 4.54 -4.08
N LEU A 73 -17.78 3.93 -4.78
CA LEU A 73 -16.36 4.24 -4.58
C LEU A 73 -15.97 5.63 -5.08
N TRP A 74 -16.53 6.12 -6.20
CA TRP A 74 -16.26 7.47 -6.70
C TRP A 74 -16.59 8.59 -5.70
N PRO A 75 -17.85 8.74 -5.24
CA PRO A 75 -18.20 9.85 -4.35
C PRO A 75 -17.48 9.77 -3.01
N LEU A 76 -17.26 8.56 -2.47
CA LEU A 76 -16.49 8.38 -1.24
C LEU A 76 -15.03 8.80 -1.40
N THR A 77 -14.41 8.46 -2.53
CA THR A 77 -13.03 8.89 -2.83
C THR A 77 -12.95 10.42 -2.92
N VAL A 78 -13.88 11.04 -3.65
CA VAL A 78 -13.94 12.50 -3.78
C VAL A 78 -14.14 13.17 -2.42
N ALA A 79 -15.09 12.69 -1.61
CA ALA A 79 -15.37 13.23 -0.29
C ALA A 79 -14.15 13.15 0.63
N ALA A 80 -13.44 12.03 0.63
CA ALA A 80 -12.24 11.84 1.46
C ALA A 80 -11.02 12.65 0.98
N ALA A 81 -10.95 12.99 -0.31
CA ALA A 81 -9.87 13.82 -0.85
C ALA A 81 -10.00 15.30 -0.49
N VAL A 82 -11.20 15.79 -0.15
CA VAL A 82 -11.47 17.21 0.15
C VAL A 82 -10.67 17.71 1.37
N PRO A 83 -10.71 17.07 2.56
CA PRO A 83 -9.95 17.53 3.72
C PRO A 83 -8.44 17.56 3.47
N ALA A 84 -7.91 16.57 2.76
CA ALA A 84 -6.50 16.50 2.40
C ALA A 84 -6.10 17.64 1.47
N SER A 85 -6.93 17.92 0.46
CA SER A 85 -6.75 19.04 -0.48
C SER A 85 -6.72 20.39 0.25
N ILE A 86 -7.68 20.61 1.16
CA ILE A 86 -7.75 21.84 1.96
C ILE A 86 -6.50 21.99 2.84
N SER A 87 -6.07 20.89 3.49
CA SER A 87 -4.85 20.88 4.30
C SER A 87 -3.63 21.24 3.44
N LEU A 88 -3.49 20.63 2.25
CA LEU A 88 -2.37 20.87 1.35
C LEU A 88 -2.31 22.33 0.90
N ILE A 89 -3.44 22.91 0.46
CA ILE A 89 -3.53 24.31 0.01
C ILE A 89 -3.11 25.27 1.14
N LYS A 90 -3.57 25.04 2.38
CA LYS A 90 -3.23 25.88 3.53
C LYS A 90 -1.75 25.84 3.92
N HIS A 91 -1.06 24.75 3.63
CA HIS A 91 0.37 24.59 3.93
C HIS A 91 1.25 25.12 2.78
N THR A 92 0.84 24.93 1.52
CA THR A 92 1.58 25.43 0.36
C THR A 92 1.46 26.95 0.21
N SER A 93 0.33 27.55 0.57
CA SER A 93 0.15 29.01 0.57
C SER A 93 1.05 29.75 1.58
N LYS A 94 1.70 29.02 2.49
CA LYS A 94 2.65 29.55 3.47
C LYS A 94 4.11 29.37 3.06
N LEU A 95 4.38 28.64 1.97
CA LEU A 95 5.73 28.49 1.42
C LEU A 95 6.09 29.77 0.68
N SER A 96 6.77 30.68 1.38
CA SER A 96 7.42 31.82 0.72
C SER A 96 8.63 31.31 -0.05
N PHE A 97 8.61 31.46 -1.38
CA PHE A 97 9.78 31.27 -2.25
C PHE A 97 10.74 32.46 -2.09
N SER A 98 11.18 32.76 -0.87
CA SER A 98 12.13 33.81 -0.62
C SER A 98 13.56 33.32 -0.89
N LYS A 99 14.21 33.93 -1.88
CA LYS A 99 15.65 33.93 -2.19
C LYS A 99 16.37 32.60 -1.96
N LEU A 100 16.45 31.80 -3.03
CA LEU A 100 17.42 30.72 -3.15
C LEU A 100 18.82 31.30 -2.92
N LYS A 101 19.46 30.94 -1.81
CA LYS A 101 20.89 31.20 -1.61
C LYS A 101 21.67 30.40 -2.66
N PRO A 102 22.82 30.90 -3.16
CA PRO A 102 23.68 30.11 -4.04
C PRO A 102 24.01 28.79 -3.34
N ALA A 103 23.69 27.69 -4.02
CA ALA A 103 23.88 26.35 -3.51
C ALA A 103 25.37 26.06 -3.38
N ASP A 104 25.81 25.56 -2.21
CA ASP A 104 27.13 24.95 -2.11
C ASP A 104 27.20 23.68 -2.96
N LEU A 105 28.41 23.18 -3.24
CA LEU A 105 28.60 21.99 -4.09
C LEU A 105 27.78 20.79 -3.59
N ARG A 106 27.65 20.64 -2.26
CA ARG A 106 26.85 19.57 -1.64
C ARG A 106 25.37 19.72 -1.96
N THR A 107 24.81 20.92 -1.84
CA THR A 107 23.42 21.22 -2.17
C THR A 107 23.17 21.07 -3.67
N GLY A 108 24.12 21.48 -4.52
CA GLY A 108 24.07 21.27 -5.96
C GLY A 108 24.05 19.78 -6.34
N LEU A 109 24.91 18.97 -5.73
CA LEU A 109 24.93 17.51 -5.92
C LEU A 109 23.62 16.87 -5.43
N LEU A 110 23.14 17.23 -4.23
CA LEU A 110 21.85 16.75 -3.71
C LEU A 110 20.71 17.06 -4.69
N PHE A 111 20.66 18.29 -5.22
CA PHE A 111 19.65 18.68 -6.20
C PHE A 111 19.76 17.89 -7.50
N ALA A 112 20.97 17.72 -8.04
CA ALA A 112 21.21 16.93 -9.24
C ALA A 112 20.80 15.46 -9.05
N PHE A 113 21.08 14.87 -7.89
CA PHE A 113 20.67 13.51 -7.56
C PHE A 113 19.16 13.38 -7.42
N ILE A 114 18.47 14.34 -6.78
CA ILE A 114 17.00 14.35 -6.69
C ILE A 114 16.39 14.44 -8.09
N LEU A 115 16.93 15.32 -8.94
CA LEU A 115 16.48 15.48 -10.32
C LEU A 115 16.67 14.18 -11.12
N LEU A 116 17.85 13.55 -11.02
CA LEU A 116 18.13 12.28 -11.68
C LEU A 116 17.20 11.16 -11.19
N THR A 117 17.02 11.06 -9.86
CA THR A 117 16.12 10.06 -9.26
C THR A 117 14.68 10.27 -9.75
N THR A 118 14.24 11.52 -9.82
CA THR A 118 12.90 11.89 -10.32
C THR A 118 12.77 11.57 -11.80
N ALA A 119 13.78 11.87 -12.62
CA ALA A 119 13.78 11.55 -14.04
C ALA A 119 13.70 10.04 -14.28
N ILE A 120 14.50 9.24 -13.57
CA ILE A 120 14.46 7.78 -13.65
C ILE A 120 13.08 7.26 -13.22
N ALA A 121 12.55 7.74 -12.10
CA ALA A 121 11.21 7.39 -11.64
C ALA A 121 10.15 7.70 -12.70
N LEU A 122 10.17 8.89 -13.31
CA LEU A 122 9.22 9.25 -14.37
C LEU A 122 9.36 8.35 -15.60
N MET A 123 10.58 8.04 -16.03
CA MET A 123 10.82 7.12 -17.16
C MET A 123 10.28 5.71 -16.87
N ILE A 124 10.43 5.22 -15.64
CA ILE A 124 9.87 3.94 -15.20
C ILE A 124 8.34 4.04 -15.13
N GLY A 125 7.80 5.13 -14.60
CA GLY A 125 6.36 5.37 -14.47
C GLY A 125 5.61 5.39 -15.81
N ILE A 126 6.28 5.79 -16.90
CA ILE A 126 5.72 5.66 -18.26
C ILE A 126 5.40 4.20 -18.60
N LYS A 127 6.15 3.22 -18.08
CA LYS A 127 5.83 1.80 -18.29
C LYS A 127 4.56 1.37 -17.56
N ALA A 128 4.28 1.95 -16.39
CA ALA A 128 3.05 1.68 -15.64
C ALA A 128 1.79 2.24 -16.32
N LEU A 129 1.97 3.10 -17.33
CA LEU A 129 0.89 3.62 -18.18
C LEU A 129 0.56 2.71 -19.38
N TYR A 130 1.34 1.66 -19.63
CA TYR A 130 1.00 0.66 -20.64
C TYR A 130 -0.01 -0.34 -20.10
N PRO A 131 -0.87 -0.93 -20.96
CA PRO A 131 -1.78 -1.99 -20.55
C PRO A 131 -1.06 -3.14 -19.84
N PRO A 132 -1.70 -3.78 -18.84
CA PRO A 132 -1.09 -4.88 -18.12
C PRO A 132 -0.91 -6.08 -19.05
N THR A 133 0.33 -6.59 -19.12
CA THR A 133 0.69 -7.75 -19.96
C THR A 133 1.38 -8.86 -19.17
N GLN A 134 1.72 -8.61 -17.90
CA GLN A 134 2.47 -9.55 -17.08
C GLN A 134 1.58 -10.68 -16.56
N TRP A 135 2.12 -11.90 -16.56
CA TRP A 135 1.34 -13.11 -16.32
C TRP A 135 0.59 -13.10 -14.98
N ASP A 136 1.23 -12.81 -13.84
CA ASP A 136 0.52 -12.80 -12.54
C ASP A 136 -0.55 -11.70 -12.48
N ALA A 137 -0.33 -10.57 -13.15
CA ALA A 137 -1.28 -9.47 -13.20
C ALA A 137 -2.55 -9.90 -13.94
N ILE A 138 -2.41 -10.44 -15.16
CA ILE A 138 -3.54 -10.74 -16.05
C ILE A 138 -4.16 -12.12 -15.83
N SER A 139 -3.49 -13.04 -15.12
CA SER A 139 -4.04 -14.37 -14.82
C SER A 139 -4.63 -14.47 -13.41
N ASN A 140 -4.22 -13.58 -12.49
CA ASN A 140 -4.55 -13.69 -11.08
C ASN A 140 -4.97 -12.35 -10.48
N HIS A 141 -4.05 -11.39 -10.32
CA HIS A 141 -4.29 -10.23 -9.45
C HIS A 141 -5.36 -9.26 -9.98
N LEU A 142 -5.23 -8.82 -11.23
CA LEU A 142 -6.17 -7.88 -11.84
C LEU A 142 -7.50 -8.56 -12.20
N VAL A 143 -7.47 -9.85 -12.51
CA VAL A 143 -8.68 -10.66 -12.71
C VAL A 143 -9.51 -10.70 -11.43
N ILE A 144 -8.89 -11.00 -10.29
CA ILE A 144 -9.59 -11.08 -9.01
C ILE A 144 -10.14 -9.70 -8.61
N ALA A 145 -9.34 -8.65 -8.79
CA ALA A 145 -9.78 -7.28 -8.53
C ALA A 145 -11.00 -6.86 -9.38
N ARG A 146 -11.02 -7.27 -10.65
CA ARG A 146 -12.15 -7.07 -11.57
C ARG A 146 -13.38 -7.87 -11.16
N GLU A 147 -13.22 -9.13 -10.75
CA GLU A 147 -14.34 -9.95 -10.29
C GLU A 147 -14.98 -9.39 -9.02
N TYR A 148 -14.21 -8.76 -8.13
CA TYR A 148 -14.77 -8.06 -6.97
C TYR A 148 -15.67 -6.88 -7.36
N LEU A 149 -15.34 -6.17 -8.47
CA LEU A 149 -16.19 -5.11 -8.99
C LEU A 149 -17.45 -5.64 -9.68
N ILE A 150 -17.34 -6.72 -10.43
CA ILE A 150 -18.49 -7.32 -11.15
C ILE A 150 -19.49 -7.94 -10.17
N GLN A 151 -18.99 -8.62 -9.15
CA GLN A 151 -19.82 -9.29 -8.15
C GLN A 151 -20.20 -8.36 -6.99
N HIS A 152 -19.67 -7.14 -6.99
CA HIS A 152 -19.85 -6.11 -5.95
C HIS A 152 -19.43 -6.54 -4.54
N ARG A 153 -18.63 -7.62 -4.42
CA ARG A 153 -18.21 -8.23 -3.16
C ARG A 153 -16.93 -9.01 -3.34
N LEU A 154 -16.27 -9.35 -2.23
CA LEU A 154 -15.16 -10.31 -2.28
C LEU A 154 -15.69 -11.72 -2.55
N VAL A 155 -15.08 -12.40 -3.51
CA VAL A 155 -15.46 -13.76 -3.93
C VAL A 155 -14.24 -14.64 -4.14
N ALA A 156 -14.38 -15.96 -3.98
CA ALA A 156 -13.42 -16.86 -4.60
C ALA A 156 -13.57 -16.79 -6.13
N VAL A 157 -12.47 -16.85 -6.86
CA VAL A 157 -12.47 -16.80 -8.34
C VAL A 157 -11.97 -18.14 -8.90
N PRO A 158 -12.87 -19.09 -9.20
CA PRO A 158 -12.48 -20.38 -9.77
C PRO A 158 -11.74 -20.20 -11.11
N GLY A 159 -10.71 -21.01 -11.33
CA GLY A 159 -9.94 -21.00 -12.58
C GLY A 159 -8.73 -20.07 -12.61
N THR A 160 -8.55 -19.19 -11.62
CA THR A 160 -7.28 -18.46 -11.44
C THR A 160 -6.24 -19.35 -10.74
N PRO A 161 -4.93 -19.07 -10.89
CA PRO A 161 -3.88 -19.79 -10.17
C PRO A 161 -4.08 -19.81 -8.65
N ASN A 162 -4.57 -18.71 -8.08
CA ASN A 162 -4.89 -18.61 -6.66
C ASN A 162 -6.33 -18.12 -6.47
N GLN A 163 -7.27 -19.07 -6.33
CA GLN A 163 -8.71 -18.77 -6.29
C GLN A 163 -9.15 -17.95 -5.08
N VAL A 164 -8.40 -18.04 -3.97
CA VAL A 164 -8.63 -17.30 -2.73
C VAL A 164 -7.29 -16.76 -2.26
N ILE A 165 -7.22 -15.46 -1.99
CA ILE A 165 -5.99 -14.77 -1.63
C ILE A 165 -6.21 -13.71 -0.55
N HIS A 166 -5.11 -13.30 0.06
CA HIS A 166 -5.07 -12.17 0.97
C HIS A 166 -5.45 -10.90 0.19
N ALA A 167 -6.59 -10.31 0.56
CA ALA A 167 -7.30 -9.40 -0.34
C ALA A 167 -6.81 -7.95 -0.27
N LEU A 168 -5.90 -7.57 0.65
CA LEU A 168 -5.61 -6.16 0.91
C LEU A 168 -5.23 -5.43 -0.37
N ASN A 169 -4.23 -5.94 -1.10
CA ASN A 169 -3.77 -5.27 -2.30
C ASN A 169 -4.75 -5.39 -3.48
N HIS A 170 -5.49 -6.50 -3.54
CA HIS A 170 -6.52 -6.71 -4.55
C HIS A 170 -7.64 -5.69 -4.43
N LEU A 171 -8.01 -5.29 -3.21
CA LEU A 171 -8.99 -4.22 -3.00
C LEU A 171 -8.45 -2.84 -3.38
N LEU A 172 -7.14 -2.62 -3.33
CA LEU A 172 -6.52 -1.40 -3.88
C LEU A 172 -6.60 -1.40 -5.40
N PHE A 173 -6.39 -2.54 -6.06
CA PHE A 173 -6.63 -2.68 -7.50
C PHE A 173 -8.10 -2.48 -7.87
N THR A 174 -9.01 -3.08 -7.12
CA THR A 174 -10.46 -2.86 -7.25
C THR A 174 -10.80 -1.38 -7.12
N TRP A 175 -10.17 -0.65 -6.20
CA TRP A 175 -10.34 0.80 -6.05
C TRP A 175 -9.91 1.56 -7.31
N GLY A 176 -8.70 1.28 -7.81
CA GLY A 176 -8.19 1.92 -9.05
C GLY A 176 -9.07 1.65 -10.26
N MET A 177 -9.45 0.38 -10.47
CA MET A 177 -10.31 -0.04 -11.57
C MET A 177 -11.73 0.52 -11.48
N ALA A 178 -12.28 0.66 -10.27
CA ALA A 178 -13.60 1.27 -10.09
C ALA A 178 -13.59 2.72 -10.60
N LEU A 179 -12.52 3.46 -10.29
CA LEU A 179 -12.44 4.85 -10.68
C LEU A 179 -12.26 4.98 -12.19
N LEU A 180 -11.32 4.23 -12.78
CA LEU A 180 -11.06 4.29 -14.21
C LEU A 180 -10.88 2.92 -14.86
N ASP A 181 -9.75 2.27 -14.63
CA ASP A 181 -9.35 1.04 -15.31
C ASP A 181 -8.15 0.35 -14.61
N ASP A 182 -7.66 -0.71 -15.23
CA ASP A 182 -6.55 -1.54 -14.77
C ASP A 182 -5.18 -0.82 -14.81
N ILE A 183 -5.03 0.22 -15.63
CA ILE A 183 -3.84 1.06 -15.67
C ILE A 183 -3.73 1.86 -14.36
N VAL A 184 -4.83 2.40 -13.86
CA VAL A 184 -4.85 3.04 -12.52
C VAL A 184 -4.47 2.03 -11.42
N ALA A 185 -4.90 0.78 -11.52
CA ALA A 185 -4.48 -0.26 -10.59
C ALA A 185 -2.96 -0.49 -10.62
N GLN A 186 -2.32 -0.54 -11.80
CA GLN A 186 -0.85 -0.60 -11.90
C GLN A 186 -0.16 0.65 -11.35
N LEU A 187 -0.74 1.83 -11.56
CA LEU A 187 -0.20 3.08 -11.01
C LEU A 187 -0.20 3.11 -9.47
N ILE A 188 -1.10 2.37 -8.82
CA ILE A 188 -1.08 2.18 -7.36
C ILE A 188 0.16 1.38 -6.94
N GLU A 189 0.54 0.32 -7.65
CA GLU A 189 1.79 -0.40 -7.35
C GLU A 189 3.03 0.43 -7.63
N PHE A 190 3.01 1.17 -8.73
CA PHE A 190 4.05 2.14 -9.00
C PHE A 190 4.15 3.21 -7.89
N THR A 191 3.03 3.59 -7.29
CA THR A 191 3.05 4.44 -6.10
C THR A 191 3.77 3.77 -4.94
N PHE A 192 3.52 2.50 -4.64
CA PHE A 192 4.27 1.78 -3.59
C PHE A 192 5.77 1.67 -3.90
N PHE A 193 6.15 1.51 -5.17
CA PHE A 193 7.55 1.54 -5.61
C PHE A 193 8.23 2.87 -5.25
N ILE A 194 7.58 3.99 -5.54
CA ILE A 194 8.08 5.33 -5.23
C ILE A 194 8.02 5.63 -3.73
N LEU A 195 6.95 5.22 -3.04
CA LEU A 195 6.81 5.40 -1.59
C LEU A 195 7.89 4.62 -0.81
N THR A 196 8.29 3.45 -1.30
CA THR A 196 9.38 2.68 -0.69
C THR A 196 10.70 3.45 -0.78
N ALA A 197 11.04 3.97 -1.96
CA ALA A 197 12.21 4.83 -2.13
C ALA A 197 12.14 6.09 -1.25
N ALA A 198 10.99 6.76 -1.24
CA ALA A 198 10.75 7.93 -0.40
C ALA A 198 10.88 7.62 1.10
N GLY A 199 10.42 6.46 1.54
CA GLY A 199 10.56 5.97 2.92
C GLY A 199 12.00 5.64 3.32
N ILE A 200 12.78 5.08 2.40
CA ILE A 200 14.23 4.88 2.57
C ILE A 200 14.91 6.24 2.75
N TYR A 201 14.66 7.19 1.84
CA TYR A 201 15.23 8.53 1.94
C TYR A 201 14.83 9.23 3.24
N ALA A 202 13.54 9.20 3.62
CA ALA A 202 13.02 9.80 4.84
C ALA A 202 13.72 9.25 6.10
N TYR A 203 13.97 7.94 6.13
CA TYR A 203 14.68 7.29 7.23
C TYR A 203 16.10 7.84 7.39
N PHE A 204 16.89 7.91 6.31
CA PHE A 204 18.25 8.44 6.35
C PHE A 204 18.32 9.95 6.57
N LEU A 205 17.33 10.70 6.07
CA LEU A 205 17.22 12.13 6.31
C LEU A 205 17.09 12.44 7.81
N ARG A 206 16.31 11.65 8.54
CA ARG A 206 16.20 11.74 10.01
C ARG A 206 17.52 11.43 10.72
N LEU A 207 18.35 10.57 10.15
CA LEU A 207 19.69 10.26 10.68
C LEU A 207 20.74 11.33 10.35
N ASN A 208 20.34 12.46 9.72
CA ASN A 208 21.24 13.47 9.17
C ASN A 208 22.24 12.90 8.14
N LEU A 209 21.83 11.88 7.37
CA LEU A 209 22.63 11.21 6.35
C LEU A 209 21.96 11.29 4.95
N PRO A 210 21.65 12.49 4.42
CA PRO A 210 20.87 12.65 3.19
C PRO A 210 21.50 11.96 1.97
N PHE A 211 22.84 11.97 1.85
CA PHE A 211 23.54 11.29 0.75
C PHE A 211 23.39 9.76 0.80
N HIS A 212 23.43 9.15 1.99
CA HIS A 212 23.19 7.71 2.15
C HIS A 212 21.72 7.39 1.82
N GLY A 213 20.79 8.26 2.18
CA GLY A 213 19.38 8.13 1.82
C GLY A 213 19.17 8.13 0.31
N ILE A 214 19.80 9.07 -0.40
CA ILE A 214 19.75 9.12 -1.87
C ILE A 214 20.37 7.86 -2.46
N ALA A 215 21.56 7.47 -2.04
CA ALA A 215 22.24 6.29 -2.55
C ALA A 215 21.40 5.02 -2.34
N ALA A 216 20.85 4.81 -1.13
CA ALA A 216 19.98 3.67 -0.83
C ALA A 216 18.67 3.70 -1.64
N SER A 217 18.09 4.88 -1.85
CA SER A 217 16.89 5.05 -2.68
C SER A 217 17.18 4.78 -4.16
N LEU A 218 18.36 5.16 -4.65
CA LEU A 218 18.83 4.88 -6.00
C LEU A 218 19.17 3.40 -6.19
N ILE A 219 19.66 2.69 -5.17
CA ILE A 219 19.84 1.23 -5.25
C ILE A 219 18.48 0.54 -5.41
N TRP A 220 17.46 0.99 -4.67
CA TRP A 220 16.08 0.50 -4.83
C TRP A 220 15.53 0.83 -6.22
N ILE A 221 15.56 2.12 -6.60
CA ILE A 221 15.00 2.56 -7.87
C ILE A 221 15.79 2.01 -9.05
N GLY A 222 17.10 1.79 -8.93
CA GLY A 222 17.98 1.32 -10.00
C GLY A 222 17.97 -0.19 -10.21
N ASN A 223 17.31 -0.95 -9.33
CA ASN A 223 17.27 -2.41 -9.44
C ASN A 223 16.36 -2.85 -10.61
N PRO A 224 16.89 -3.55 -11.63
CA PRO A 224 16.09 -3.95 -12.81
C PRO A 224 14.92 -4.87 -12.48
N LEU A 225 15.05 -5.73 -11.47
CA LEU A 225 13.95 -6.58 -11.02
C LEU A 225 12.81 -5.72 -10.47
N LEU A 226 13.14 -4.70 -9.67
CA LEU A 226 12.15 -3.78 -9.11
C LEU A 226 11.49 -2.89 -10.16
N HIS A 227 12.19 -2.57 -11.26
CA HIS A 227 11.56 -1.90 -12.41
C HIS A 227 10.46 -2.77 -13.01
N TRP A 228 10.72 -4.07 -13.15
CA TRP A 228 9.78 -4.99 -13.76
C TRP A 228 8.57 -5.18 -12.86
N ILE A 229 8.76 -5.50 -11.58
CA ILE A 229 7.64 -5.76 -10.67
C ILE A 229 6.91 -4.47 -10.25
N GLY A 230 7.61 -3.34 -10.12
CA GLY A 230 7.06 -2.08 -9.62
C GLY A 230 6.22 -1.28 -10.63
N VAL A 231 6.20 -1.68 -11.91
CA VAL A 231 5.30 -1.11 -12.94
C VAL A 231 4.21 -2.09 -13.36
N SER A 232 4.20 -3.27 -12.74
CA SER A 232 3.27 -4.35 -13.04
C SER A 232 2.18 -4.40 -11.99
N GLY A 233 1.03 -4.99 -12.32
CA GLY A 233 -0.04 -5.26 -11.36
C GLY A 233 0.31 -6.43 -10.40
N TYR A 234 1.54 -6.46 -9.91
CA TYR A 234 2.08 -7.45 -8.98
C TYR A 234 2.03 -6.88 -7.57
N ILE A 235 1.90 -7.72 -6.55
CA ILE A 235 1.61 -7.24 -5.18
C ILE A 235 2.85 -7.16 -4.27
N ASP A 236 4.01 -7.60 -4.78
CA ASP A 236 5.22 -7.79 -3.98
C ASP A 236 5.86 -6.46 -3.55
N VAL A 237 5.70 -5.39 -4.33
CA VAL A 237 6.22 -4.07 -3.99
C VAL A 237 5.39 -3.43 -2.87
N CYS A 238 4.05 -3.51 -2.93
CA CYS A 238 3.18 -3.17 -1.83
C CYS A 238 3.53 -3.93 -0.53
N LEU A 239 3.75 -5.25 -0.61
CA LEU A 239 4.21 -6.05 0.54
C LEU A 239 5.53 -5.51 1.11
N ALA A 240 6.54 -5.31 0.25
CA ALA A 240 7.85 -4.80 0.66
C ALA A 240 7.75 -3.42 1.32
N ALA A 241 6.88 -2.55 0.81
CA ALA A 241 6.61 -1.24 1.39
C ALA A 241 6.05 -1.38 2.82
N TYR A 242 4.98 -2.15 3.02
CA TYR A 242 4.42 -2.33 4.38
C TYR A 242 5.44 -2.92 5.37
N VAL A 243 6.24 -3.89 4.92
CA VAL A 243 7.32 -4.46 5.73
C VAL A 243 8.37 -3.41 6.09
N LEU A 244 8.86 -2.63 5.11
CA LEU A 244 9.86 -1.60 5.35
C LEU A 244 9.38 -0.58 6.38
N PHE A 245 8.19 0.00 6.18
CA PHE A 245 7.67 1.03 7.09
C PHE A 245 7.35 0.47 8.47
N GLY A 246 6.82 -0.76 8.52
CA GLY A 246 6.58 -1.47 9.77
C GLY A 246 7.85 -1.72 10.57
N LEU A 247 8.93 -2.17 9.92
CA LEU A 247 10.24 -2.38 10.56
C LEU A 247 10.91 -1.07 10.95
N GLN A 248 10.85 -0.04 10.11
CA GLN A 248 11.36 1.29 10.48
C GLN A 248 10.64 1.85 11.71
N ALA A 249 9.31 1.70 11.80
CA ALA A 249 8.56 2.07 12.98
C ALA A 249 8.95 1.22 14.21
N LEU A 250 9.23 -0.08 14.04
CA LEU A 250 9.70 -0.94 15.12
C LEU A 250 11.06 -0.47 15.65
N PHE A 251 12.01 -0.17 14.76
CA PHE A 251 13.33 0.34 15.14
C PHE A 251 13.25 1.69 15.84
N ARG A 252 12.28 2.53 15.48
CA ARG A 252 12.02 3.79 16.21
C ARG A 252 11.50 3.52 17.61
N TYR A 253 10.56 2.59 17.77
CA TYR A 253 10.11 2.19 19.10
C TYR A 253 11.29 1.66 19.94
N ASP A 254 12.19 0.87 19.37
CA ASP A 254 13.34 0.35 20.11
C ASP A 254 14.28 1.46 20.62
N ARG A 255 14.53 2.48 19.79
CA ARG A 255 15.41 3.61 20.15
C ARG A 255 14.75 4.62 21.09
N GLU A 256 13.50 4.99 20.82
CA GLU A 256 12.83 6.12 21.47
C GLU A 256 11.87 5.67 22.58
N ARG A 257 11.52 4.38 22.62
CA ARG A 257 10.52 3.77 23.53
C ARG A 257 9.14 4.44 23.49
N ASP A 258 8.86 5.22 22.46
CA ASP A 258 7.55 5.79 22.21
C ASP A 258 6.60 4.74 21.63
N VAL A 259 5.64 4.32 22.44
CA VAL A 259 4.66 3.27 22.13
C VAL A 259 3.83 3.57 20.88
N ARG A 260 3.69 4.83 20.47
CA ARG A 260 2.96 5.19 19.24
C ARG A 260 3.60 4.56 18.00
N TRP A 261 4.93 4.50 17.96
CA TRP A 261 5.67 3.83 16.88
C TRP A 261 5.50 2.32 16.92
N LEU A 262 5.35 1.71 18.10
CA LEU A 262 5.05 0.29 18.22
C LEU A 262 3.68 -0.04 17.66
N TYR A 263 2.63 0.72 18.01
CA TYR A 263 1.29 0.51 17.44
C TYR A 263 1.30 0.69 15.92
N LEU A 264 1.98 1.72 15.40
CA LEU A 264 2.13 1.93 13.96
C LEU A 264 2.89 0.78 13.28
N SER A 265 3.96 0.29 13.89
CA SER A 265 4.71 -0.86 13.40
C SER A 265 3.83 -2.10 13.28
N ILE A 266 3.12 -2.44 14.35
CA ILE A 266 2.22 -3.59 14.41
C ILE A 266 1.11 -3.46 13.38
N ALA A 267 0.54 -2.26 13.22
CA ALA A 267 -0.48 -2.02 12.20
C ALA A 267 0.05 -2.25 10.79
N LEU A 268 1.20 -1.68 10.44
CA LEU A 268 1.78 -1.80 9.09
C LEU A 268 2.24 -3.24 8.78
N LEU A 269 2.84 -3.93 9.74
CA LEU A 269 3.24 -5.34 9.56
C LEU A 269 2.04 -6.29 9.50
N ALA A 270 0.96 -6.00 10.22
CA ALA A 270 -0.30 -6.73 10.08
C ALA A 270 -0.94 -6.48 8.70
N MET A 271 -0.85 -5.26 8.16
CA MET A 271 -1.25 -4.97 6.79
C MET A 271 -0.39 -5.73 5.77
N ALA A 272 0.93 -5.85 5.98
CA ALA A 272 1.80 -6.69 5.15
C ALA A 272 1.28 -8.13 5.07
N ALA A 273 0.86 -8.71 6.21
CA ALA A 273 0.25 -10.03 6.26
C ALA A 273 -1.09 -10.13 5.51
N GLY A 274 -1.80 -9.00 5.34
CA GLY A 274 -3.00 -8.88 4.51
C GLY A 274 -2.73 -8.74 3.01
N VAL A 275 -1.50 -8.44 2.60
CA VAL A 275 -1.08 -8.44 1.19
C VAL A 275 -0.76 -9.85 0.72
N LYS A 276 0.04 -10.58 1.50
CA LYS A 276 0.51 -11.94 1.16
C LYS A 276 0.83 -12.69 2.45
N LEU A 277 0.68 -14.02 2.44
CA LEU A 277 0.96 -14.85 3.61
C LEU A 277 2.41 -14.68 4.13
N THR A 278 3.37 -14.44 3.24
CA THR A 278 4.77 -14.17 3.61
C THR A 278 4.91 -12.92 4.48
N GLY A 279 3.96 -11.99 4.44
CA GLY A 279 3.90 -10.86 5.36
C GLY A 279 3.64 -11.27 6.82
N ALA A 280 2.98 -12.40 7.06
CA ALA A 280 2.72 -12.94 8.40
C ALA A 280 4.03 -13.18 9.17
N PHE A 281 5.08 -13.60 8.47
CA PHE A 281 6.40 -13.80 9.05
C PHE A 281 6.91 -12.56 9.80
N PHE A 282 6.78 -11.37 9.18
CA PHE A 282 7.31 -10.14 9.76
C PHE A 282 6.53 -9.66 10.97
N ILE A 283 5.18 -9.78 10.96
CA ILE A 283 4.38 -9.45 12.14
C ILE A 283 4.64 -10.44 13.29
N LEU A 284 4.80 -11.74 12.99
CA LEU A 284 5.14 -12.74 14.01
C LEU A 284 6.50 -12.45 14.65
N LEU A 285 7.50 -12.02 13.87
CA LEU A 285 8.79 -11.58 14.41
C LEU A 285 8.65 -10.35 15.31
N ALA A 286 7.85 -9.36 14.93
CA ALA A 286 7.62 -8.17 15.76
C ALA A 286 6.91 -8.51 17.08
N LEU A 287 5.93 -9.41 17.04
CA LEU A 287 5.23 -9.91 18.24
C LEU A 287 6.17 -10.75 19.12
N ALA A 288 7.01 -11.60 18.53
CA ALA A 288 8.02 -12.36 19.27
C ALA A 288 9.03 -11.43 19.96
N TYR A 289 9.50 -10.39 19.26
CA TYR A 289 10.35 -9.36 19.84
C TYR A 289 9.67 -8.63 21.01
N ALA A 290 8.39 -8.24 20.86
CA ALA A 290 7.64 -7.63 21.96
C ALA A 290 7.42 -8.59 23.15
N ALA A 291 7.24 -9.88 22.89
CA ALA A 291 7.18 -10.92 23.92
C ALA A 291 8.51 -11.03 24.68
N LEU A 292 9.64 -11.02 23.98
CA LEU A 292 10.97 -10.98 24.60
C LEU A 292 11.17 -9.74 25.47
N LEU A 293 10.72 -8.55 25.02
CA LEU A 293 10.76 -7.34 25.84
C LEU A 293 9.88 -7.46 27.10
N THR A 294 8.75 -8.16 26.99
CA THR A 294 7.86 -8.42 28.13
C THR A 294 8.52 -9.37 29.13
N LEU A 295 9.12 -10.46 28.65
CA LEU A 295 9.85 -11.44 29.47
C LEU A 295 11.06 -10.81 30.17
N LYS A 296 11.72 -9.84 29.54
CA LYS A 296 12.83 -9.06 30.14
C LYS A 296 12.37 -7.95 31.09
N GLY A 297 11.07 -7.79 31.31
CA GLY A 297 10.52 -6.72 32.17
C GLY A 297 10.59 -5.32 31.58
N VAL A 298 11.03 -5.16 30.32
CA VAL A 298 11.11 -3.87 29.61
C VAL A 298 9.71 -3.39 29.18
N MET A 299 8.83 -4.33 28.81
CA MET A 299 7.46 -4.06 28.41
C MET A 299 6.47 -4.67 29.41
N LYS A 300 5.38 -3.95 29.71
CA LYS A 300 4.30 -4.47 30.56
C LYS A 300 3.45 -5.49 29.80
N PHE A 301 2.95 -6.51 30.49
CA PHE A 301 2.05 -7.51 29.92
C PHE A 301 0.81 -6.90 29.22
N ASN A 302 0.22 -5.87 29.83
CA ASN A 302 -0.92 -5.16 29.23
C ASN A 302 -0.59 -4.49 27.89
N SER A 303 0.67 -4.10 27.66
CA SER A 303 1.10 -3.52 26.39
C SER A 303 1.18 -4.57 25.29
N ILE A 304 1.74 -5.76 25.58
CA ILE A 304 1.76 -6.85 24.60
C ILE A 304 0.35 -7.34 24.26
N ALA A 305 -0.53 -7.46 25.25
CA ALA A 305 -1.92 -7.84 25.01
C ALA A 305 -2.62 -6.88 24.04
N ARG A 306 -2.42 -5.56 24.20
CA ARG A 306 -3.02 -4.54 23.32
C ARG A 306 -2.50 -4.63 21.88
N ILE A 307 -1.20 -4.84 21.68
CA ILE A 307 -0.65 -4.98 20.32
C ILE A 307 -1.07 -6.29 19.66
N CYS A 308 -1.23 -7.39 20.42
CA CYS A 308 -1.77 -8.64 19.90
C CYS A 308 -3.22 -8.46 19.46
N ILE A 309 -4.05 -7.77 20.26
CA ILE A 309 -5.44 -7.43 19.88
C ILE A 309 -5.45 -6.57 18.62
N LEU A 310 -4.57 -5.57 18.51
CA LEU A 310 -4.48 -4.73 17.32
C LEU A 310 -4.08 -5.54 16.07
N ALA A 311 -3.06 -6.39 16.19
CA ALA A 311 -2.60 -7.24 15.10
C ALA A 311 -3.72 -8.18 14.63
N LEU A 312 -4.41 -8.84 15.57
CA LEU A 312 -5.55 -9.69 15.28
C LEU A 312 -6.67 -8.91 14.61
N ALA A 313 -7.04 -7.73 15.12
CA ALA A 313 -8.10 -6.90 14.54
C ALA A 313 -7.81 -6.52 13.08
N ILE A 314 -6.56 -6.18 12.75
CA ILE A 314 -6.15 -5.82 11.39
C ILE A 314 -6.04 -7.06 10.49
N MET A 315 -5.58 -8.19 11.02
CA MET A 315 -5.44 -9.43 10.24
C MET A 315 -6.78 -10.14 9.99
N THR A 316 -7.76 -9.97 10.88
CA THR A 316 -9.03 -10.71 10.87
C THR A 316 -9.78 -10.62 9.53
N PRO A 317 -9.94 -9.45 8.89
CA PRO A 317 -10.60 -9.37 7.58
C PRO A 317 -9.98 -10.32 6.54
N TRP A 318 -8.66 -10.29 6.42
CA TRP A 318 -7.92 -11.01 5.37
C TRP A 318 -7.90 -12.51 5.62
N TYR A 319 -7.54 -12.91 6.84
CA TYR A 319 -7.43 -14.31 7.22
C TYR A 319 -8.81 -14.95 7.43
N GLY A 320 -9.78 -14.18 7.92
CA GLY A 320 -11.17 -14.60 8.03
C GLY A 320 -11.78 -14.91 6.66
N PHE A 321 -11.54 -14.05 5.66
CA PHE A 321 -11.96 -14.31 4.27
C PHE A 321 -11.35 -15.61 3.72
N ILE A 322 -10.06 -15.84 3.98
CA ILE A 322 -9.37 -17.06 3.56
C ILE A 322 -9.96 -18.29 4.25
N VAL A 323 -10.11 -18.26 5.58
CA VAL A 323 -10.66 -19.38 6.37
C VAL A 323 -12.10 -19.67 5.95
N TYR A 324 -12.91 -18.65 5.71
CA TYR A 324 -14.30 -18.81 5.28
C TYR A 324 -14.40 -19.59 3.96
N HIS A 325 -13.52 -19.32 2.98
CA HIS A 325 -13.57 -19.99 1.68
C HIS A 325 -12.80 -21.32 1.62
N THR A 326 -11.75 -21.48 2.42
CA THR A 326 -10.80 -22.60 2.27
C THR A 326 -10.78 -23.54 3.47
N GLY A 327 -11.29 -23.11 4.62
CA GLY A 327 -11.15 -23.79 5.91
C GLY A 327 -9.72 -23.77 6.47
N ASN A 328 -8.77 -23.09 5.82
CA ASN A 328 -7.35 -23.11 6.17
C ASN A 328 -6.76 -21.68 6.19
N PRO A 329 -6.36 -21.14 7.36
CA PRO A 329 -5.82 -19.78 7.46
C PRO A 329 -4.47 -19.59 6.75
N LEU A 330 -3.80 -20.67 6.36
CA LEU A 330 -2.49 -20.68 5.72
C LEU A 330 -2.56 -21.09 4.24
N TYR A 331 -3.75 -21.11 3.64
CA TYR A 331 -3.93 -21.36 2.22
C TYR A 331 -3.02 -20.45 1.36
N PRO A 332 -2.34 -20.98 0.32
CA PRO A 332 -2.50 -22.32 -0.27
C PRO A 332 -1.66 -23.43 0.37
N PHE A 333 -0.87 -23.17 1.42
CA PHE A 333 -0.07 -24.21 2.06
C PHE A 333 -0.95 -25.16 2.86
N TRP A 334 -0.61 -26.46 2.83
CA TRP A 334 -1.34 -27.52 3.56
C TRP A 334 -2.83 -27.61 3.20
N ALA A 335 -3.23 -27.11 2.03
CA ALA A 335 -4.58 -27.28 1.53
C ALA A 335 -4.86 -28.77 1.29
N VAL A 336 -5.76 -29.36 2.08
CA VAL A 336 -6.05 -30.79 2.02
C VAL A 336 -6.78 -31.15 0.74
N GLN A 337 -7.61 -30.28 0.13
CA GLN A 337 -8.29 -30.57 -1.15
C GLN A 337 -8.66 -29.29 -1.96
N PRO A 338 -8.26 -29.16 -3.25
CA PRO A 338 -8.58 -28.01 -4.11
C PRO A 338 -10.08 -27.81 -4.43
N TRP A 339 -10.93 -28.83 -4.27
CA TRP A 339 -12.28 -28.87 -4.84
C TRP A 339 -13.40 -28.31 -3.94
N ARG A 340 -13.15 -27.96 -2.67
CA ARG A 340 -14.19 -27.31 -1.84
C ARG A 340 -14.60 -25.92 -2.34
N VAL A 341 -13.74 -25.23 -3.09
CA VAL A 341 -14.02 -23.91 -3.65
C VAL A 341 -15.07 -23.96 -4.79
N GLN A 342 -15.32 -25.14 -5.37
CA GLN A 342 -16.31 -25.30 -6.44
C GLN A 342 -17.77 -25.34 -5.95
N ASN A 343 -18.00 -25.59 -4.65
CA ASN A 343 -19.35 -25.89 -4.14
C ASN A 343 -20.10 -24.68 -3.53
N THR A 344 -19.57 -23.46 -3.60
CA THR A 344 -20.21 -22.27 -2.99
C THR A 344 -21.10 -21.43 -3.94
N GLY A 345 -21.50 -21.95 -5.11
CA GLY A 345 -22.71 -21.41 -5.76
C GLY A 345 -22.77 -21.30 -7.28
N ILE A 346 -21.90 -21.95 -8.05
CA ILE A 346 -22.11 -22.03 -9.51
C ILE A 346 -22.70 -23.41 -9.83
N ARG A 347 -24.04 -23.50 -9.86
CA ARG A 347 -24.71 -24.59 -10.58
C ARG A 347 -24.41 -24.36 -12.06
N ILE A 348 -23.42 -25.08 -12.58
CA ILE A 348 -23.24 -25.21 -14.03
C ILE A 348 -24.51 -25.88 -14.54
N CYS A 349 -25.38 -25.09 -15.16
CA CYS A 349 -26.58 -25.59 -15.81
C CYS A 349 -26.14 -26.31 -17.08
N SER A 350 -25.77 -27.59 -16.96
CA SER A 350 -25.62 -28.49 -18.10
C SER A 350 -27.01 -28.92 -18.56
N ARG A 351 -27.62 -28.14 -19.44
CA ARG A 351 -28.68 -28.67 -20.31
C ARG A 351 -28.02 -29.16 -21.60
N ARG A 352 -28.05 -30.50 -21.76
CA ARG A 352 -28.04 -31.15 -23.07
C ARG A 352 -29.30 -30.78 -23.84
#